data_AF-A0A3B8ZEJ5-F1
#
_entry.id   AF-A0A3B8ZEJ5-F1
#
_cell.length_a   1.000
_cell.length_b   1.000
_cell.length_c   1.000
_cell.angle_alpha   90.00
_cell.angle_beta   90.00
_cell.angle_gamma   90.00
#
_symmetry.space_group_name_H-M   'P 1'
#
loop_
_entity.id
_entity.type
_entity.pdbx_description
1 polymer ?
#
loop_
_entity_poly.entity_id
_entity_poly.type
_entity_poly.pdbx_seq_one_letter_code
_entity_poly.pdbx_strand_id
1 'polypeptide(L)'
;MKFHVDKPDRLENRLIELGFQQTASEQHQDTYLRHPCRDFKSTDEAFRIRRINQAACFTYKGPRQSTAVKIREEIELPIDAAQIVPWQTLVERLGFTTLPPVS
;
A
#
# COMPACT_ATOMS: atom_id res chain seq x y z
N MET A 1 9.26 3.91 -11.16
CA MET A 1 8.25 4.49 -12.07
C MET A 1 7.04 3.56 -12.11
N LYS A 2 5.83 4.07 -12.38
CA LYS A 2 4.63 3.23 -12.58
C LYS A 2 4.16 3.43 -14.01
N PHE A 3 3.94 2.34 -14.74
CA PHE A 3 3.46 2.36 -16.11
C PHE A 3 2.04 1.80 -16.15
N HIS A 4 1.19 2.38 -17.00
CA HIS A 4 -0.13 1.83 -17.26
C HIS A 4 0.01 0.61 -18.19
N VAL A 5 -0.80 -0.42 -17.97
CA VAL A 5 -0.81 -1.65 -18.77
C VAL A 5 -2.25 -1.94 -19.17
N ASP A 6 -2.56 -1.78 -20.45
CA ASP A 6 -3.92 -1.97 -20.97
C ASP A 6 -4.33 -3.45 -21.06
N LYS A 7 -3.36 -4.32 -21.36
CA LYS A 7 -3.57 -5.75 -21.63
C LYS A 7 -2.57 -6.62 -20.86
N PRO A 8 -2.89 -6.99 -19.60
CA PRO A 8 -2.01 -7.77 -18.74
C PRO A 8 -1.52 -9.06 -19.41
N ASP A 9 -2.41 -9.83 -20.02
CA ASP A 9 -2.07 -11.11 -20.68
C ASP A 9 -1.05 -10.94 -21.81
N ARG A 10 -1.12 -9.83 -22.56
CA ARG A 10 -0.14 -9.54 -23.62
C ARG A 10 1.23 -9.23 -23.04
N LEU A 11 1.27 -8.50 -21.92
CA LEU A 11 2.51 -8.21 -21.23
C LEU A 11 3.12 -9.49 -20.66
N GLU A 12 2.32 -10.33 -20.01
CA GLU A 12 2.77 -11.61 -19.46
C GLU A 12 3.33 -12.54 -20.53
N ASN A 13 2.62 -12.73 -21.65
CA ASN A 13 3.12 -13.52 -22.78
C ASN A 13 4.44 -12.97 -23.32
N ARG A 14 4.56 -11.64 -23.43
CA ARG A 14 5.79 -11.01 -23.91
C ARG A 14 6.95 -11.20 -22.94
N LEU A 15 6.70 -11.19 -21.64
CA LEU A 15 7.74 -11.49 -20.63
C LEU A 15 8.21 -12.94 -20.76
N ILE A 16 7.30 -13.89 -20.97
CA ILE A 16 7.66 -15.29 -21.19
C ILE A 16 8.49 -15.45 -22.47
N GLU A 17 8.11 -14.81 -23.59
CA GLU A 17 8.88 -14.82 -24.85
C GLU A 17 10.31 -14.29 -24.67
N LEU A 18 10.50 -13.33 -23.76
CA LEU A 18 11.81 -12.76 -23.44
C LEU A 18 12.62 -13.62 -22.46
N GLY A 19 12.10 -14.79 -22.06
CA GLY A 19 12.78 -15.73 -21.17
C GLY A 19 12.59 -15.44 -19.67
N PHE A 20 11.68 -14.52 -19.29
CA PHE A 20 11.35 -14.33 -17.89
C PHE A 20 10.50 -15.50 -17.38
N GLN A 21 10.76 -15.90 -16.14
CA GLN A 21 9.99 -16.93 -15.45
C GLN A 21 9.24 -16.30 -14.28
N GLN A 22 7.97 -16.66 -14.14
CA GLN A 22 7.18 -16.27 -12.98
C GLN A 22 7.74 -16.98 -11.74
N THR A 23 8.20 -16.23 -10.76
CA THR A 23 8.79 -16.77 -9.53
C THR A 23 7.79 -16.86 -8.38
N ALA A 24 6.84 -15.94 -8.31
CA ALA A 24 5.82 -15.89 -7.27
C ALA A 24 4.56 -15.16 -7.76
N SER A 25 3.45 -15.38 -7.06
CA SER A 25 2.24 -14.58 -7.13
C SER A 25 1.85 -14.18 -5.71
N GLU A 26 1.56 -12.91 -5.49
CA GLU A 26 1.22 -12.36 -4.19
C GLU A 26 -0.13 -11.65 -4.25
N GLN A 27 -0.99 -11.90 -3.25
CA GLN A 27 -2.21 -11.14 -3.08
C GLN A 27 -1.98 -10.01 -2.09
N HIS A 28 -2.16 -8.78 -2.56
CA HIS A 28 -1.99 -7.56 -1.77
C HIS A 28 -3.35 -6.96 -1.47
N GLN A 29 -3.62 -6.71 -0.19
CA GLN A 29 -4.82 -5.98 0.26
C GLN A 29 -4.41 -4.76 1.06
N ASP A 30 -4.80 -3.58 0.60
CA ASP A 30 -4.51 -2.30 1.25
C ASP A 30 -5.75 -1.75 1.96
N THR A 31 -5.60 -1.43 3.24
CA THR A 31 -6.57 -0.66 4.03
C THR A 31 -5.96 0.69 4.36
N TYR A 32 -6.47 1.76 3.75
CA TYR A 32 -6.04 3.12 4.08
C TYR A 32 -6.79 3.66 5.29
N LEU A 33 -6.12 4.47 6.09
CA LEU A 33 -6.65 5.05 7.33
C LEU A 33 -6.67 6.58 7.22
N ARG A 34 -7.80 7.18 7.59
CA ARG A 34 -7.96 8.63 7.76
C ARG A 34 -7.48 9.04 9.15
N HIS A 35 -6.72 10.12 9.22
CA HIS A 35 -6.29 10.72 10.47
C HIS A 35 -7.43 11.53 11.14
N PRO A 36 -7.59 11.47 12.47
CA PRO A 36 -8.69 12.16 13.16
C PRO A 36 -8.65 13.69 13.00
N CYS A 37 -7.45 14.27 12.98
CA CYS A 37 -7.26 15.72 13.02
C CYS A 37 -6.68 16.35 11.75
N ARG A 38 -6.31 15.55 10.75
CA ARG A 38 -5.58 16.02 9.56
C ARG A 38 -6.18 15.38 8.31
N ASP A 39 -6.41 16.19 7.29
CA ASP A 39 -6.78 15.66 5.99
C ASP A 39 -5.51 15.27 5.22
N PHE A 40 -5.14 13.99 5.34
CA PHE A 40 -4.00 13.39 4.63
C PHE A 40 -4.06 13.57 3.11
N LYS A 41 -5.24 13.73 2.51
CA LYS A 41 -5.34 14.06 1.08
C LYS A 41 -4.80 15.46 0.79
N SER A 42 -5.13 16.43 1.65
CA SER A 42 -4.69 17.83 1.51
C SER A 42 -3.19 18.00 1.77
N THR A 43 -2.62 17.16 2.65
CA THR A 43 -1.19 17.21 3.01
C THR A 43 -0.34 16.22 2.21
N ASP A 44 -0.92 15.50 1.25
CA ASP A 44 -0.29 14.42 0.47
C ASP A 44 0.39 13.34 1.33
N GLU A 45 -0.15 13.10 2.52
CA GLU A 45 0.20 12.02 3.41
C GLU A 45 -0.65 10.78 3.12
N ALA A 46 -0.22 9.61 3.60
CA ALA A 46 -1.06 8.42 3.65
C ALA A 46 -0.66 7.52 4.81
N PHE A 47 -1.65 6.90 5.45
CA PHE A 47 -1.40 5.82 6.40
C PHE A 47 -2.19 4.59 5.94
N ARG A 48 -1.54 3.42 5.90
CA ARG A 48 -2.17 2.18 5.45
C ARG A 48 -1.67 0.96 6.21
N ILE A 49 -2.50 -0.07 6.16
CA ILE A 49 -2.17 -1.44 6.51
C ILE A 49 -2.19 -2.24 5.21
N ARG A 50 -1.07 -2.84 4.83
CA ARG A 50 -0.99 -3.75 3.69
C ARG A 50 -0.85 -5.17 4.19
N ARG A 51 -1.72 -6.07 3.75
CA ARG A 51 -1.55 -7.52 3.90
C ARG A 51 -0.97 -8.10 2.61
N ILE A 52 0.06 -8.92 2.74
CA ILE A 52 0.66 -9.72 1.65
C ILE A 52 0.65 -11.17 2.11
N ASN A 53 -0.28 -11.97 1.59
CA ASN A 53 -0.46 -13.37 2.01
C ASN A 53 -0.64 -13.51 3.55
N GLN A 54 0.39 -14.01 4.25
CA GLN A 54 0.42 -14.19 5.72
C GLN A 54 1.24 -13.12 6.47
N ALA A 55 1.81 -12.15 5.76
CA ALA A 55 2.52 -11.02 6.35
C ALA A 55 1.69 -9.74 6.23
N ALA A 56 1.98 -8.75 7.07
CA ALA A 56 1.43 -7.41 6.93
C ALA A 56 2.44 -6.33 7.27
N CYS A 57 2.14 -5.10 6.87
CA CYS A 57 2.95 -3.93 7.16
C CYS A 57 2.06 -2.72 7.39
N PHE A 58 2.34 -1.98 8.45
CA PHE A 58 1.85 -0.61 8.62
C PHE A 58 2.80 0.33 7.90
N THR A 59 2.28 1.23 7.09
CA THR A 59 3.08 2.23 6.38
C THR A 59 2.50 3.61 6.59
N TYR A 60 3.29 4.51 7.16
CA TYR A 60 3.07 5.96 7.02
C TYR A 60 3.90 6.46 5.84
N LYS A 61 3.28 7.27 4.98
CA LYS A 61 3.90 7.97 3.87
C LYS A 61 3.74 9.47 4.14
N GLY A 62 4.86 10.16 4.29
CA GLY A 62 4.88 11.62 4.38
C GLY A 62 4.51 12.30 3.06
N PRO A 63 4.41 13.64 3.06
CA PRO A 63 4.21 14.44 1.85
C PRO A 63 5.28 14.14 0.81
N ARG A 64 4.91 14.16 -0.48
CA ARG A 64 5.93 14.12 -1.54
C ARG A 64 6.78 15.37 -1.53
N GLN A 65 8.05 15.17 -1.82
CA GLN A 65 8.95 16.27 -2.19
C GLN A 65 8.54 16.83 -3.56
N SER A 66 8.71 18.14 -3.75
CA SER A 66 8.42 18.85 -5.00
C SER A 66 9.48 18.57 -6.07
N THR A 67 9.64 17.31 -6.47
CA THR A 67 10.60 16.86 -7.48
C THR A 67 9.88 16.08 -8.60
N ALA A 68 10.55 15.86 -9.72
CA ALA A 68 10.01 15.08 -10.84
C ALA A 68 9.80 13.59 -10.50
N VAL A 69 10.46 13.10 -9.44
CA VAL A 69 10.36 11.72 -8.97
C VAL A 69 9.46 11.68 -7.74
N LYS A 70 8.69 10.59 -7.56
CA LYS A 70 7.79 10.40 -6.41
C LYS A 70 8.57 10.04 -5.14
N ILE A 71 9.40 10.97 -4.66
CA ILE A 71 10.19 10.84 -3.44
C ILE A 71 9.34 11.34 -2.27
N ARG A 72 9.32 10.57 -1.18
CA ARG A 72 8.67 10.89 0.09
C ARG A 72 9.30 10.09 1.22
N GLU A 73 9.11 10.53 2.46
CA GLU A 73 9.40 9.70 3.62
C GLU A 73 8.41 8.53 3.69
N GLU A 74 8.92 7.33 3.98
CA GLU A 74 8.09 6.16 4.28
C GLU A 74 8.61 5.51 5.56
N ILE A 75 7.70 5.34 6.54
CA ILE A 75 7.97 4.59 7.76
C ILE A 75 7.18 3.30 7.65
N GLU A 76 7.90 2.18 7.56
CA GLU A 76 7.33 0.84 7.40
C GLU A 76 7.59 0.00 8.64
N LEU A 77 6.52 -0.53 9.21
CA LEU A 77 6.53 -1.38 10.41
C LEU A 77 5.93 -2.74 10.04
N PRO A 78 6.79 -3.75 9.74
CA PRO A 78 6.34 -5.11 9.50
C PRO A 78 5.65 -5.69 10.74
N ILE A 79 4.57 -6.43 10.51
CA ILE A 79 3.79 -7.12 11.53
C ILE A 79 3.32 -8.48 10.99
N ASP A 80 3.01 -9.39 11.89
CA ASP A 80 2.36 -10.65 11.50
C ASP A 80 0.90 -10.40 11.10
N ALA A 81 0.35 -11.21 10.18
CA ALA A 81 -1.06 -11.07 9.81
C ALA A 81 -2.02 -11.25 11.00
N ALA A 82 -1.63 -12.03 12.02
CA ALA A 82 -2.39 -12.19 13.26
C ALA A 82 -2.50 -10.88 14.06
N GLN A 83 -1.59 -9.94 13.87
CA GLN A 83 -1.56 -8.66 14.59
C GLN A 83 -2.41 -7.58 13.90
N ILE A 84 -2.91 -7.81 12.68
CA ILE A 84 -3.71 -6.81 11.94
C ILE A 84 -4.90 -6.33 12.78
N VAL A 85 -5.68 -7.25 13.35
CA VAL A 85 -6.90 -6.90 14.11
C VAL A 85 -6.56 -6.13 15.40
N PRO A 86 -5.60 -6.57 16.25
CA PRO A 86 -5.14 -5.77 17.39
C PRO A 86 -4.69 -4.35 17.01
N TRP A 87 -3.92 -4.21 15.93
CA TRP A 87 -3.45 -2.91 15.49
C TRP A 87 -4.55 -2.03 14.92
N GLN A 88 -5.48 -2.59 14.13
CA GLN A 88 -6.67 -1.88 13.65
C GLN A 88 -7.49 -1.35 14.84
N THR A 89 -7.71 -2.20 15.84
CA THR A 89 -8.41 -1.81 17.07
C THR A 89 -7.67 -0.66 17.76
N LEU A 90 -6.34 -0.73 17.88
CA LEU A 90 -5.55 0.33 18.50
C LEU A 90 -5.71 1.67 17.76
N VAL A 91 -5.53 1.69 16.44
CA VAL A 91 -5.60 2.95 15.68
C VAL A 91 -7.02 3.52 15.65
N GLU A 92 -8.05 2.67 15.62
CA GLU A 92 -9.45 3.09 15.77
C GLU A 92 -9.70 3.74 17.13
N ARG A 93 -9.15 3.18 18.22
CA ARG A 93 -9.20 3.79 19.56
C ARG A 93 -8.45 5.11 19.65
N LEU A 94 -7.44 5.31 18.82
CA LEU A 94 -6.72 6.58 18.66
C LEU A 94 -7.43 7.56 17.70
N GLY A 95 -8.61 7.19 17.18
CA GLY A 95 -9.45 8.06 16.36
C GLY A 95 -9.24 7.95 14.85
N PHE A 96 -8.41 7.03 14.37
CA PHE A 96 -8.30 6.75 12.95
C PHE A 96 -9.54 6.00 12.44
N THR A 97 -9.91 6.22 11.19
CA THR A 97 -11.01 5.48 10.55
C THR A 97 -10.56 4.88 9.23
N THR A 98 -11.07 3.70 8.88
CA THR A 98 -10.75 3.07 7.60
C THR A 98 -11.42 3.82 6.45
N LEU A 99 -10.69 4.01 5.36
CA LEU A 99 -11.26 4.45 4.09
C LEU A 99 -11.86 3.25 3.36
N PRO A 100 -12.94 3.46 2.59
CA PRO A 100 -13.49 2.41 1.75
C PRO A 100 -12.43 1.90 0.76
N PRO A 101 -12.51 0.61 0.35
CA PRO A 101 -11.62 0.07 -0.67
C PRO A 101 -11.66 0.94 -1.94
N VAL A 102 -10.48 1.22 -2.49
CA VAL A 102 -10.39 1.91 -3.79
C VAL A 102 -10.83 0.90 -4.85
N SER A 103 -11.94 1.20 -5.54
CA SER A 103 -12.46 0.44 -6.68
C SER A 103 -11.64 0.69 -7.93
#